data_AF-A0A3M1EZ11-F1
#
_entry.id   AF-A0A3M1EZ11-F1
#
_cell.length_a   1.000
_cell.length_b   1.000
_cell.length_c   1.000
_cell.angle_alpha   90.00
_cell.angle_beta   90.00
_cell.angle_gamma   90.00
#
_symmetry.space_group_name_H-M   'P 1'
#
loop_
_entity.id
_entity.type
_entity.pdbx_description
1 polymer ?
#
loop_
_entity_poly.entity_id
_entity_poly.type
_entity_poly.pdbx_seq_one_letter_code
_entity_poly.pdbx_strand_id
1 'polypeptide(L)'
;MIAGQSVSRFLARAIFPLYVLLALLMTYPLVCHLGSVVPQDIGDPLLNTWTLAWDVYALLTAPLNLFDANIFYPQTGVLAYSEHLLSIALLALPVQLSSSEPLLAYNLSLLV
;
A
#
# COMPACT_ATOMS: atom_id res chain seq x y z
N MET A 1 -36.71 5.03 23.45
CA MET A 1 -35.95 4.77 22.21
C MET A 1 -34.68 5.63 22.06
N ILE A 2 -34.09 6.16 23.16
CA ILE A 2 -32.95 7.11 23.10
C ILE A 2 -31.64 6.50 23.64
N ALA A 3 -31.72 5.51 24.54
CA ALA A 3 -30.53 4.88 25.15
C ALA A 3 -29.68 4.04 24.18
N GLY A 4 -30.28 3.38 23.19
CA GLY A 4 -29.57 2.52 22.22
C GLY A 4 -28.66 3.29 21.24
N GLN A 5 -29.01 4.55 20.92
CA GLN A 5 -28.20 5.37 20.00
C GLN A 5 -26.88 5.83 20.63
N SER A 6 -26.85 6.06 21.94
CA SER A 6 -25.63 6.49 22.65
C SER A 6 -24.59 5.37 22.70
N VAL A 7 -25.01 4.15 23.03
CA VAL A 7 -24.15 2.97 23.06
C VAL A 7 -23.62 2.63 21.66
N SER A 8 -24.48 2.68 20.64
CA SER A 8 -24.06 2.48 19.23
C SER A 8 -22.99 3.50 18.80
N ARG A 9 -23.14 4.77 19.17
CA ARG A 9 -22.16 5.83 18.88
C ARG A 9 -20.86 5.65 19.66
N PHE A 10 -20.92 5.19 20.90
CA PHE A 10 -19.72 4.92 21.71
C PHE A 10 -18.94 3.71 21.17
N LEU A 11 -19.63 2.61 20.85
CA LEU A 11 -19.02 1.43 20.23
C LEU A 11 -18.41 1.78 18.87
N ALA A 12 -19.12 2.54 18.03
CA ALA A 12 -18.60 3.01 16.74
C ALA A 12 -17.30 3.82 16.88
N ARG A 13 -17.18 4.64 17.94
CA ARG A 13 -15.99 5.44 18.22
C ARG A 13 -14.82 4.62 18.77
N ALA A 14 -15.09 3.51 19.45
CA ALA A 14 -14.07 2.64 20.02
C ALA A 14 -13.51 1.62 19.00
N ILE A 15 -14.27 1.26 17.97
CA ILE A 15 -13.87 0.26 16.97
C ILE A 15 -12.64 0.71 16.18
N PHE A 16 -12.62 1.95 15.68
CA PHE A 16 -11.49 2.45 14.90
C PHE A 16 -10.15 2.43 15.67
N PRO A 17 -10.03 3.03 16.88
CA PRO A 17 -8.77 2.98 17.61
C PRO A 17 -8.40 1.56 18.06
N LEU A 18 -9.39 0.71 18.35
CA LEU A 18 -9.11 -0.71 18.63
C LEU A 18 -8.56 -1.44 17.40
N TYR A 19 -9.13 -1.21 16.22
CA TYR A 19 -8.64 -1.76 14.96
C TYR A 19 -7.20 -1.30 14.70
N VAL A 20 -6.92 0.00 14.82
CA VAL A 20 -5.57 0.56 14.66
C VAL A 20 -4.61 -0.10 15.66
N LEU A 21 -4.97 -0.19 16.94
CA LEU A 21 -4.11 -0.82 17.95
C LEU A 21 -3.83 -2.29 17.60
N LEU A 22 -4.84 -3.05 17.21
CA LEU A 22 -4.67 -4.45 16.81
C LEU A 22 -3.81 -4.58 15.56
N ALA A 23 -4.00 -3.72 14.56
CA ALA A 23 -3.19 -3.70 13.34
C ALA A 23 -1.71 -3.43 13.65
N LEU A 24 -1.41 -2.44 14.50
CA LEU A 24 -0.05 -2.13 14.93
C LEU A 24 0.60 -3.30 15.71
N LEU A 25 -0.17 -3.98 16.57
CA LEU A 25 0.31 -5.14 17.32
C LEU A 25 0.55 -6.35 16.42
N MET A 26 -0.37 -6.64 15.49
CA MET A 26 -0.26 -7.77 14.57
C MET A 26 0.88 -7.60 13.55
N THR A 27 1.19 -6.36 13.19
CA THR A 27 2.25 -6.04 12.23
C THR A 27 3.60 -5.76 12.89
N TYR A 28 3.72 -5.81 14.22
CA TYR A 28 5.02 -5.68 14.87
C TYR A 28 5.98 -6.81 14.42
N PRO A 29 7.24 -6.54 14.04
CA PRO A 29 7.98 -5.26 14.13
C PRO A 29 7.94 -4.37 12.88
N LEU A 30 7.17 -4.72 11.83
CA LEU A 30 7.08 -3.97 10.56
C LEU A 30 6.80 -2.47 10.77
N VAL A 31 5.90 -2.14 11.69
CA VAL A 31 5.52 -0.75 12.01
C VAL A 31 6.71 0.10 12.45
N CYS A 32 7.75 -0.50 13.04
CA CYS A 32 8.96 0.20 13.45
C CYS A 32 9.99 0.35 12.31
N HIS A 33 9.82 -0.40 11.21
CA HIS A 33 10.80 -0.57 10.14
C HIS A 33 10.16 -0.50 8.75
N LEU A 34 9.25 0.46 8.54
CA LEU A 34 8.45 0.59 7.32
C LEU A 34 9.26 0.73 6.03
N GLY A 35 10.47 1.30 6.08
CA GLY A 35 11.32 1.47 4.90
C GLY A 35 12.30 0.32 4.65
N SER A 36 12.44 -0.64 5.57
CA SER A 36 13.57 -1.59 5.56
C SER A 36 13.19 -3.04 5.78
N VAL A 37 11.93 -3.35 6.08
CA VAL A 37 11.45 -4.72 6.30
C VAL A 37 10.43 -5.09 5.24
N VAL A 38 10.62 -6.27 4.66
CA VAL A 38 9.65 -6.91 3.78
C VAL A 38 8.73 -7.76 4.65
N PRO A 39 7.39 -7.57 4.60
CA PRO A 39 6.48 -8.34 5.44
C PRO A 39 6.37 -9.79 4.96
N GLN A 40 6.34 -10.74 5.89
CA GLN A 40 6.01 -12.17 5.66
C GLN A 40 6.97 -12.98 4.76
N ASP A 41 7.05 -12.72 3.46
CA ASP A 41 7.99 -13.37 2.53
C ASP A 41 8.54 -12.39 1.47
N ILE A 42 9.41 -12.90 0.58
CA ILE A 42 10.13 -12.09 -0.41
C ILE A 42 9.53 -12.15 -1.82
N GLY A 43 8.40 -12.85 -2.02
CA GLY A 43 7.73 -12.99 -3.30
C GLY A 43 6.74 -11.86 -3.53
N ASP A 44 5.51 -12.07 -3.09
CA ASP A 44 4.37 -11.17 -3.34
C ASP A 44 4.62 -9.75 -2.80
N PRO A 45 5.19 -9.54 -1.61
CA PRO A 45 5.41 -8.20 -1.08
C PRO A 45 6.41 -7.38 -1.91
N LEU A 46 7.46 -8.01 -2.42
CA LEU A 46 8.43 -7.33 -3.29
C LEU A 46 7.84 -7.06 -4.67
N LEU A 47 7.07 -8.00 -5.22
CA LEU A 47 6.35 -7.79 -6.47
C LEU A 47 5.39 -6.60 -6.35
N ASN A 48 4.58 -6.56 -5.29
CA ASN A 48 3.63 -5.47 -5.07
C ASN A 48 4.30 -4.14 -4.73
N THR A 49 5.44 -4.17 -4.02
CA THR A 49 6.27 -2.98 -3.81
C THR A 49 6.78 -2.43 -5.14
N TRP A 50 7.26 -3.31 -6.03
CA TRP A 50 7.71 -2.93 -7.37
C TRP A 50 6.55 -2.41 -8.23
N THR A 51 5.40 -3.09 -8.23
CA THR A 51 4.20 -2.67 -8.97
C THR A 51 3.75 -1.29 -8.53
N LEU A 52 3.69 -1.02 -7.22
CA LEU A 52 3.30 0.27 -6.67
C LEU A 52 4.26 1.38 -7.11
N ALA A 53 5.57 1.11 -7.05
CA ALA A 53 6.59 2.05 -7.49
C ALA A 53 6.53 2.31 -9.01
N TRP A 54 6.29 1.26 -9.80
CA TRP A 54 6.12 1.36 -11.24
C TRP A 54 4.89 2.19 -11.61
N ASP A 55 3.74 1.94 -10.98
CA ASP A 55 2.51 2.68 -11.24
C ASP A 55 2.71 4.18 -10.97
N VAL A 56 3.33 4.53 -9.84
CA VAL A 56 3.68 5.93 -9.55
C VAL A 56 4.64 6.50 -10.61
N TYR A 57 5.70 5.76 -10.95
CA TYR A 57 6.67 6.20 -11.95
C TYR A 57 6.01 6.45 -13.32
N ALA A 58 5.21 5.50 -13.80
CA ALA A 58 4.54 5.58 -15.09
C ALA A 58 3.50 6.71 -15.11
N LEU A 59 2.72 6.89 -14.03
CA LEU A 59 1.80 8.02 -13.89
C LEU A 59 2.49 9.38 -14.05
N LEU A 60 3.72 9.52 -13.54
CA LEU A 60 4.46 10.78 -13.55
C LEU A 60 5.29 11.01 -14.82
N THR A 61 5.72 9.94 -15.50
CA THR A 61 6.70 10.04 -16.60
C THR A 61 6.16 9.63 -17.97
N ALA A 62 5.31 8.59 -18.04
CA ALA A 62 4.81 8.03 -19.29
C ALA A 62 3.46 7.32 -19.07
N PRO A 63 2.37 8.04 -18.78
CA PRO A 63 1.10 7.43 -18.36
C PRO A 63 0.45 6.55 -19.45
N LEU A 64 0.75 6.81 -20.72
CA LEU A 64 0.28 5.99 -21.84
C LEU A 64 1.00 4.62 -21.93
N ASN A 65 2.15 4.48 -21.26
CA ASN A 65 2.96 3.26 -21.23
C ASN A 65 2.87 2.56 -19.86
N LEU A 66 1.80 2.81 -19.09
CA LEU A 66 1.59 2.21 -17.76
C LEU A 66 1.79 0.68 -17.80
N PHE A 67 1.28 0.01 -18.82
CA PHE A 67 1.35 -1.45 -18.91
C PHE A 67 2.70 -1.99 -19.39
N ASP A 68 3.59 -1.14 -19.89
CA ASP A 68 4.90 -1.52 -20.43
C ASP A 68 5.98 -1.47 -19.34
N ALA A 69 5.75 -2.24 -18.27
CA ALA A 69 6.63 -2.29 -17.13
C ALA A 69 8.01 -2.88 -17.44
N ASN A 70 9.00 -2.50 -16.64
CA ASN A 70 10.40 -2.88 -16.88
C ASN A 70 10.72 -4.36 -16.55
N ILE A 71 9.77 -5.11 -15.99
CA ILE A 71 9.96 -6.53 -15.70
C ILE A 71 9.83 -7.34 -17.00
N PHE A 72 10.86 -8.13 -17.34
CA PHE A 72 10.93 -8.90 -18.60
C PHE A 72 11.14 -8.08 -19.89
N TYR A 73 11.79 -6.92 -19.80
CA TYR A 73 12.21 -6.18 -21.00
C TYR A 73 12.91 -7.12 -22.03
N PRO A 74 12.56 -7.06 -23.33
CA PRO A 74 11.77 -6.02 -24.03
C PRO A 74 10.26 -6.31 -24.18
N GLN A 75 9.70 -7.25 -23.43
CA GLN A 75 8.28 -7.58 -23.54
C GLN A 75 7.39 -6.40 -23.11
N THR A 76 6.35 -6.10 -23.88
CA THR A 76 5.38 -5.02 -23.62
C THR A 76 4.08 -5.58 -23.02
N GLY A 77 3.32 -4.73 -22.34
CA GLY A 77 2.05 -5.12 -21.69
C GLY A 77 2.20 -6.07 -20.50
N VAL A 78 3.43 -6.24 -19.99
CA VAL A 78 3.77 -7.20 -18.92
C VAL A 78 3.09 -6.89 -17.59
N LEU A 79 2.74 -5.63 -17.32
CA LEU A 79 2.01 -5.29 -16.10
C LEU A 79 0.62 -5.95 -16.08
N ALA A 80 0.02 -6.18 -17.25
CA ALA A 80 -1.28 -6.85 -17.35
C ALA A 80 -1.20 -8.36 -17.06
N TYR A 81 0.00 -8.93 -16.90
CA TYR A 81 0.17 -10.32 -16.48
C TYR A 81 -0.02 -10.47 -14.97
N SER A 82 -0.08 -9.36 -14.24
CA SER A 82 -0.32 -9.29 -12.80
C SER A 82 -1.36 -8.22 -12.48
N GLU A 83 -1.59 -8.00 -11.19
CA GLU A 83 -2.44 -6.92 -10.69
C GLU A 83 -1.70 -5.58 -10.79
N HIS A 84 -2.37 -4.57 -11.34
CA HIS A 84 -1.92 -3.19 -11.20
C HIS A 84 -2.48 -2.61 -9.90
N LEU A 85 -1.70 -1.78 -9.20
CA LEU A 85 -2.08 -1.19 -7.92
C LEU A 85 -2.45 0.30 -8.07
N LEU A 86 -2.94 0.70 -9.24
CA LEU A 86 -3.14 2.10 -9.62
C LEU A 86 -3.93 2.93 -8.60
N SER A 87 -5.00 2.39 -8.02
CA SER A 87 -5.79 3.08 -7.00
C SER A 87 -4.99 3.32 -5.72
N ILE A 88 -4.20 2.33 -5.31
CA ILE A 88 -3.32 2.41 -4.14
C ILE A 88 -2.14 3.34 -4.46
N ALA A 89 -1.60 3.30 -5.68
CA ALA A 89 -0.55 4.19 -6.16
C ALA A 89 -0.96 5.67 -6.02
N LEU A 90 -2.20 6.02 -6.35
CA LEU A 90 -2.72 7.38 -6.17
C LEU A 90 -2.73 7.82 -4.69
N LEU A 91 -3.02 6.92 -3.76
CA LEU A 91 -2.97 7.20 -2.32
C LEU A 91 -1.53 7.26 -1.80
N ALA A 92 -0.65 6.43 -2.36
CA ALA A 92 0.77 6.34 -2.02
C ALA A 92 1.62 7.45 -2.65
N LEU A 93 1.11 8.17 -3.66
CA LEU A 93 1.82 9.24 -4.37
C LEU A 93 2.57 10.22 -3.44
N PRO A 94 1.95 10.80 -2.38
CA PRO A 94 2.65 11.73 -1.51
C PRO A 94 3.85 11.09 -0.78
N VAL A 95 3.74 9.82 -0.41
CA VAL A 95 4.83 9.08 0.24
C VAL A 95 5.95 8.81 -0.77
N GLN A 96 5.61 8.34 -1.96
CA GLN A 96 6.58 8.04 -3.02
C GLN A 96 7.28 9.30 -3.56
N LEU A 97 6.63 10.47 -3.49
CA LEU A 97 7.25 11.76 -3.84
C LEU A 97 8.13 12.33 -2.73
N SER A 98 7.85 12.00 -1.47
CA SER A 98 8.62 12.48 -0.31
C SER A 98 9.77 11.55 0.08
N SER A 99 9.74 10.30 -0.37
CA SER A 99 10.72 9.27 -0.06
C SER A 99 11.15 8.52 -1.32
N SER A 100 12.44 8.24 -1.43
CA SER A 100 12.98 7.37 -2.49
C SER A 100 12.85 5.88 -2.18
N GLU A 101 12.29 5.51 -1.02
CA GLU A 101 12.15 4.11 -0.58
C GLU A 101 10.76 3.53 -0.92
N PRO A 102 10.64 2.63 -1.91
CA PRO A 102 9.36 2.01 -2.30
C PRO A 102 8.71 1.19 -1.18
N LEU A 103 9.52 0.54 -0.34
CA LEU A 103 9.02 -0.25 0.78
C LEU A 103 8.23 0.60 1.78
N LEU A 104 8.61 1.87 1.94
CA LEU A 104 7.89 2.79 2.82
C LEU A 104 6.45 3.01 2.33
N ALA A 105 6.28 3.28 1.04
CA ALA A 105 4.97 3.48 0.44
C ALA A 105 4.11 2.20 0.53
N TYR A 106 4.70 1.05 0.19
CA TYR A 106 4.01 -0.23 0.26
C TYR A 106 3.58 -0.60 1.69
N ASN A 107 4.49 -0.51 2.67
CA ASN A 107 4.18 -0.86 4.05
C ASN A 107 3.19 0.11 4.70
N LEU A 108 3.15 1.38 4.29
CA LEU A 108 2.10 2.31 4.71
C LEU A 108 0.75 1.98 4.09
N SER A 109 0.72 1.62 2.80
CA SER A 109 -0.49 1.13 2.14
C SER A 109 -1.03 -0.16 2.74
N LEU A 110 -0.16 -1.01 3.29
CA LEU A 110 -0.57 -2.23 3.98
C LEU A 110 -1.28 -1.97 5.33
N LEU A 111 -1.01 -0.83 5.97
CA LEU A 111 -1.50 -0.51 7.32
C LEU A 111 -2.84 0.25 7.34
N VAL A 112 -3.32 0.73 6.19
CA VAL A 112 -4.52 1.58 6.05
C VAL A 112 -5.60 0.84 5.28
#